data_AF-A0A924JSW0-F1
#
_entry.id   AF-A0A924JSW0-F1
#
_cell.length_a   1.000
_cell.length_b   1.000
_cell.length_c   1.000
_cell.angle_alpha   90.00
_cell.angle_beta   90.00
_cell.angle_gamma   90.00
#
_symmetry.space_group_name_H-M   'P 1'
#
loop_
_entity.id
_entity.type
_entity.pdbx_description
1 polymer ?
#
loop_
_entity_poly.entity_id
_entity_poly.type
_entity_poly.pdbx_seq_one_letter_code
_entity_poly.pdbx_strand_id
1 'polypeptide(L)'
;MADDSRDDSGASNPEDEFRDMLKDFLAGNTDLDPAKLVGAAGLPNDPETVAQLISQLQSAMQNTTDGINWDLALQQATGIAERGTVVSLPAERSQLEQALHVASLWLDEATAISEPSGTPRLMSRQEWVTATMPVWTQLAEPVANSIANSLTDVLTQSAGEDGELDEMIQGASKLMRNVGGTLFAMQLGQVVGQLAGEVVSGGDIGIP
;
A
#
# COMPACT_ATOMS: atom_id res chain seq x y z
N MET A 1 -52.34 -23.52 -36.21
CA MET A 1 -51.04 -24.09 -35.80
C MET A 1 -49.99 -23.20 -36.42
N ALA A 2 -49.38 -22.32 -35.62
CA ALA A 2 -48.27 -21.46 -36.04
C ALA A 2 -47.04 -21.89 -35.24
N ASP A 3 -45.99 -22.15 -36.00
CA ASP A 3 -44.63 -22.51 -35.61
C ASP A 3 -43.93 -21.28 -35.02
N ASP A 4 -43.39 -21.37 -33.80
CA ASP A 4 -42.61 -20.30 -33.13
C ASP A 4 -41.20 -20.83 -32.87
N SER A 5 -40.37 -20.73 -33.91
CA SER A 5 -38.93 -20.92 -33.83
C SER A 5 -38.32 -19.62 -33.27
N ARG A 6 -38.06 -19.61 -31.96
CA ARG A 6 -37.25 -18.55 -31.33
C ARG A 6 -35.77 -18.86 -31.54
N ASP A 7 -35.17 -18.03 -32.39
CA ASP A 7 -33.75 -17.89 -32.64
C ASP A 7 -33.05 -17.37 -31.37
N ASP A 8 -32.23 -18.21 -30.74
CA ASP A 8 -31.41 -17.87 -29.56
C ASP A 8 -30.11 -17.22 -30.05
N SER A 9 -30.16 -15.89 -30.19
CA SER A 9 -29.00 -15.09 -30.58
C SER A 9 -28.07 -14.97 -29.38
N GLY A 10 -26.96 -15.71 -29.40
CA GLY A 10 -25.92 -15.67 -28.37
C GLY A 10 -25.38 -14.26 -28.14
N ALA A 11 -25.73 -13.67 -27.00
CA ALA A 11 -25.01 -12.55 -26.43
C ALA A 11 -23.83 -13.13 -25.64
N SER A 12 -22.61 -13.01 -26.18
CA SER A 12 -21.39 -13.35 -25.44
C SER A 12 -21.36 -12.56 -24.13
N ASN A 13 -21.38 -13.27 -23.01
CA ASN A 13 -21.31 -12.67 -21.69
C ASN A 13 -19.86 -12.13 -21.49
N PRO A 14 -19.66 -10.86 -21.07
CA PRO A 14 -18.32 -10.30 -20.83
C PRO A 14 -17.47 -11.13 -19.84
N GLU A 15 -18.11 -11.88 -18.94
CA GLU A 15 -17.43 -12.80 -18.03
C GLU A 15 -16.80 -14.01 -18.76
N ASP A 16 -17.40 -14.48 -19.85
CA ASP A 16 -16.86 -15.58 -20.66
C ASP A 16 -15.67 -15.14 -21.50
N GLU A 17 -15.71 -13.93 -22.05
CA GLU A 17 -14.60 -13.34 -22.81
C GLU A 17 -13.36 -13.12 -21.93
N PHE A 18 -13.55 -12.62 -20.70
CA PHE A 18 -12.46 -12.46 -19.73
C PHE A 18 -11.87 -13.80 -19.30
N ARG A 19 -12.72 -14.80 -19.09
CA ARG A 19 -12.30 -16.15 -18.70
C ARG A 19 -11.46 -16.83 -19.78
N ASP A 20 -11.86 -16.70 -21.04
CA ASP A 20 -11.12 -17.30 -22.15
C ASP A 20 -9.79 -16.60 -22.40
N MET A 21 -9.73 -15.28 -22.19
CA MET A 21 -8.46 -14.53 -22.23
C MET A 21 -7.48 -14.95 -21.12
N LEU A 22 -7.98 -15.21 -19.91
CA LEU A 22 -7.17 -15.73 -18.79
C LEU A 22 -6.61 -17.13 -19.08
N LYS A 23 -7.39 -17.99 -19.74
CA LYS A 23 -6.92 -19.32 -20.18
C LYS A 23 -5.83 -19.19 -21.23
N ASP A 24 -5.99 -18.30 -22.21
CA ASP A 24 -5.00 -18.08 -23.27
C ASP A 24 -3.69 -17.50 -22.72
N PHE A 25 -3.75 -16.63 -21.72
CA PHE A 25 -2.57 -16.11 -21.02
C PHE A 25 -1.82 -17.21 -20.25
N LEU A 26 -2.54 -18.05 -19.51
CA LEU A 26 -1.97 -19.19 -18.78
C LEU A 26 -1.43 -20.28 -19.71
N ALA A 27 -1.91 -20.34 -20.96
CA ALA A 27 -1.39 -21.21 -22.02
C ALA A 27 -0.08 -20.68 -22.64
N GLY A 28 0.45 -19.56 -22.15
CA GLY A 28 1.75 -19.02 -22.57
C GLY A 28 1.69 -18.13 -23.82
N ASN A 29 0.49 -17.71 -24.24
CA ASN A 29 0.34 -16.80 -25.37
C ASN A 29 0.48 -15.34 -24.91
N THR A 30 1.62 -14.70 -25.23
CA THR A 30 1.94 -13.33 -24.82
C THR A 30 1.46 -12.26 -25.79
N ASP A 31 0.75 -12.63 -26.86
CA ASP A 31 0.27 -11.71 -27.90
C ASP A 31 -1.08 -11.05 -27.52
N LEU A 32 -1.15 -10.55 -26.28
CA LEU A 32 -2.33 -9.88 -25.75
C LEU A 32 -2.38 -8.42 -26.22
N ASP A 33 -3.41 -8.08 -26.99
CA ASP A 33 -3.70 -6.72 -27.39
C ASP A 33 -4.22 -5.91 -26.17
N PRO A 34 -3.47 -4.90 -25.68
CA PRO A 34 -3.84 -4.12 -24.50
C PRO A 34 -5.20 -3.42 -24.63
N ALA A 35 -5.66 -3.12 -25.86
CA ALA A 35 -6.99 -2.57 -26.06
C ALA A 35 -8.11 -3.58 -25.77
N LYS A 36 -7.86 -4.87 -25.98
CA LYS A 36 -8.84 -5.94 -25.71
C LYS A 36 -8.94 -6.30 -24.23
N LEU A 37 -7.83 -6.18 -23.50
CA LEU A 37 -7.80 -6.33 -22.04
C LEU A 37 -8.69 -5.30 -21.32
N VAL A 38 -8.70 -4.05 -21.81
CA VAL A 38 -9.53 -2.98 -21.24
C VAL A 38 -11.02 -3.24 -21.43
N GLY A 39 -11.42 -3.69 -22.63
CA GLY A 39 -12.81 -4.04 -22.93
C GLY A 39 -13.32 -5.26 -22.15
N ALA A 40 -12.51 -6.31 -22.04
CA ALA A 40 -12.88 -7.55 -21.34
C ALA A 40 -12.93 -7.39 -19.81
N ALA A 41 -12.14 -6.48 -19.23
CA ALA A 41 -12.14 -6.20 -17.79
C ALA A 41 -13.27 -5.27 -17.32
N GLY A 42 -14.13 -4.78 -18.23
CA GLY A 42 -15.21 -3.84 -17.91
C GLY A 42 -14.71 -2.47 -17.44
N LEU A 43 -13.48 -2.09 -17.81
CA LEU A 43 -12.89 -0.82 -17.41
C LEU A 43 -13.39 0.33 -18.31
N PRO A 44 -13.46 1.58 -17.80
CA PRO A 44 -13.86 2.73 -18.59
C PRO A 44 -12.97 2.92 -19.83
N ASN A 45 -13.57 3.15 -21.01
CA ASN A 45 -12.86 3.44 -22.26
C ASN A 45 -12.26 4.86 -22.31
N ASP A 46 -11.92 5.46 -21.17
CA ASP A 46 -11.38 6.82 -21.10
C ASP A 46 -9.84 6.79 -21.24
N PRO A 47 -9.27 7.39 -22.31
CA PRO A 47 -7.82 7.37 -22.57
C PRO A 47 -6.96 7.89 -21.42
N GLU A 48 -7.47 8.84 -20.62
CA GLU A 48 -6.71 9.38 -19.48
C GLU A 48 -6.63 8.40 -18.31
N THR A 49 -7.70 7.64 -18.07
CA THR A 49 -7.72 6.61 -17.03
C THR A 49 -6.80 5.44 -17.37
N VAL A 50 -6.72 5.09 -18.66
CA VAL A 50 -5.79 4.09 -19.18
C VAL A 50 -4.34 4.56 -19.05
N ALA A 51 -4.06 5.83 -19.34
CA ALA A 51 -2.72 6.38 -19.17
C ALA A 51 -2.26 6.37 -17.70
N GLN A 52 -3.15 6.73 -16.76
CA GLN A 52 -2.87 6.61 -15.32
C GLN A 52 -2.61 5.16 -14.92
N LEU A 53 -3.45 4.22 -15.35
CA LEU A 53 -3.26 2.80 -15.05
C LEU A 53 -1.94 2.26 -15.62
N ILE A 54 -1.58 2.63 -16.85
CA ILE A 54 -0.30 2.24 -17.49
C ILE A 54 0.88 2.81 -16.71
N SER A 55 0.83 4.08 -16.30
CA SER A 55 1.90 4.69 -15.50
C SER A 55 2.06 4.01 -14.14
N GLN A 56 0.96 3.58 -13.53
CA GLN A 56 0.97 2.88 -12.25
C GLN A 56 1.50 1.45 -12.40
N LEU A 57 1.15 0.75 -13.50
CA LEU A 57 1.68 -0.57 -13.85
C LEU A 57 3.18 -0.51 -14.19
N GLN A 58 3.61 0.48 -14.99
CA GLN A 58 5.03 0.73 -15.29
C GLN A 58 5.82 1.03 -14.02
N SER A 59 5.27 1.82 -13.10
CA SER A 59 5.89 2.11 -11.81
C SER A 59 5.99 0.84 -10.94
N ALA A 60 4.99 -0.04 -10.99
CA ALA A 60 5.03 -1.33 -10.29
C ALA A 60 6.06 -2.30 -10.90
N MET A 61 6.23 -2.31 -12.23
CA MET A 61 7.23 -3.12 -12.92
C MET A 61 8.66 -2.59 -12.73
N GLN A 62 8.84 -1.26 -12.74
CA GLN A 62 10.15 -0.62 -12.53
C GLN A 62 10.58 -0.69 -11.07
N ASN A 63 9.62 -0.69 -10.13
CA ASN A 63 9.85 -0.96 -8.72
C ASN A 63 9.63 -2.44 -8.39
N THR A 64 10.09 -3.36 -9.26
CA THR A 64 10.33 -4.76 -8.86
C THR A 64 11.60 -4.84 -8.01
N THR A 65 11.62 -4.05 -6.94
CA THR A 65 12.60 -4.17 -5.87
C THR A 65 12.32 -5.48 -5.14
N ASP A 66 13.37 -6.18 -4.74
CA ASP A 66 13.22 -7.40 -3.92
C ASP A 66 12.77 -6.95 -2.52
N GLY A 67 11.46 -6.89 -2.28
CA GLY A 67 10.89 -6.41 -1.03
C GLY A 67 9.53 -5.73 -1.16
N ILE A 68 8.99 -5.34 -0.01
CA ILE A 68 7.68 -4.68 0.10
C ILE A 68 7.85 -3.19 -0.22
N ASN A 69 6.98 -2.66 -1.09
CA ASN A 69 6.96 -1.23 -1.40
C ASN A 69 6.24 -0.43 -0.29
N TRP A 70 7.03 0.09 0.66
CA TRP A 70 6.54 0.91 1.77
C TRP A 70 6.20 2.35 1.38
N ASP A 71 6.59 2.83 0.21
CA ASP A 71 6.23 4.17 -0.25
C ASP A 71 4.71 4.31 -0.41
N LEU A 72 4.03 3.21 -0.76
CA LEU A 72 2.56 3.16 -0.80
C LEU A 72 1.94 3.34 0.58
N ALA A 73 2.56 2.79 1.64
CA ALA A 73 2.13 3.01 3.02
C ALA A 73 2.25 4.49 3.40
N LEU A 74 3.39 5.11 3.05
CA LEU A 74 3.64 6.52 3.30
C LEU A 74 2.64 7.41 2.56
N GLN A 75 2.45 7.20 1.26
CA GLN A 75 1.51 7.96 0.44
C GLN A 75 0.06 7.84 0.95
N GLN A 76 -0.35 6.62 1.31
CA GLN A 76 -1.68 6.39 1.87
C GLN A 76 -1.84 7.11 3.22
N ALA A 77 -0.85 6.99 4.10
CA ALA A 77 -0.88 7.62 5.42
C ALA A 77 -0.90 9.14 5.34
N THR A 78 -0.08 9.74 4.48
CA THR A 78 -0.05 11.20 4.30
C THR A 78 -1.35 11.71 3.70
N GLY A 79 -1.92 11.04 2.69
CA GLY A 79 -3.22 11.41 2.11
C GLY A 79 -4.38 11.31 3.11
N ILE A 80 -4.31 10.38 4.07
CA ILE A 80 -5.28 10.32 5.18
C ILE A 80 -5.04 11.47 6.16
N ALA A 81 -3.79 11.71 6.56
CA ALA A 81 -3.40 12.72 7.52
C ALA A 81 -3.65 14.16 7.04
N GLU A 82 -3.69 14.39 5.72
CA GLU A 82 -4.07 15.66 5.10
C GLU A 82 -5.47 16.12 5.51
N ARG A 83 -6.39 15.17 5.74
CA ARG A 83 -7.79 15.50 6.00
C ARG A 83 -7.92 16.28 7.32
N GLY A 84 -8.40 17.52 7.20
CA GLY A 84 -8.57 18.42 8.35
C GLY A 84 -7.27 19.00 8.88
N THR A 85 -6.22 19.07 8.05
CA THR A 85 -4.97 19.77 8.41
C THR A 85 -5.24 21.24 8.67
N VAL A 86 -4.75 21.73 9.80
CA VAL A 86 -4.74 23.15 10.15
C VAL A 86 -3.34 23.69 9.91
N VAL A 87 -3.24 24.79 9.16
CA VAL A 87 -1.96 25.47 8.93
C VAL A 87 -1.50 26.13 10.22
N SER A 88 -0.31 25.76 10.70
CA SER A 88 0.32 26.45 11.83
C SER A 88 1.08 27.68 11.33
N LEU A 89 0.69 28.86 11.78
CA LEU A 89 1.34 30.11 11.40
C LEU A 89 2.69 30.26 12.11
N PRO A 90 3.69 30.92 11.51
CA PRO A 90 5.02 31.09 12.13
C PRO A 90 4.98 31.69 13.55
N ALA A 91 4.06 32.62 13.81
CA ALA A 91 3.89 33.21 15.13
C ALA A 91 3.38 32.21 16.18
N GLU A 92 2.45 31.33 15.80
CA GLU A 92 1.93 30.27 16.68
C GLU A 92 3.02 29.24 17.00
N ARG A 93 3.81 28.86 15.98
CA ARG A 93 4.97 27.98 16.17
C ARG A 93 5.96 28.56 17.17
N SER A 94 6.32 29.84 17.01
CA SER A 94 7.26 30.52 17.92
C SER A 94 6.74 30.63 19.36
N GLN A 95 5.43 30.87 19.54
CA GLN A 95 4.81 30.90 20.86
C GLN A 95 4.88 29.52 21.55
N LEU A 96 4.61 28.44 20.80
CA LEU A 96 4.70 27.07 21.31
C LEU A 96 6.15 26.69 21.66
N GLU A 97 7.12 27.06 20.83
CA GLU A 97 8.54 26.85 21.12
C GLU A 97 8.99 27.56 22.40
N GLN A 98 8.56 28.81 22.60
CA GLN A 98 8.85 29.56 23.83
C GLN A 98 8.20 28.90 25.06
N ALA A 99 6.94 28.45 24.93
CA ALA A 99 6.24 27.75 26.01
C ALA A 99 6.95 26.45 26.41
N LEU A 100 7.42 25.67 25.41
CA LEU A 100 8.20 24.45 25.64
C LEU A 100 9.55 24.74 26.33
N HIS A 101 10.21 25.83 25.96
CA HIS A 101 11.45 26.25 26.62
C HIS A 101 11.25 26.59 28.10
N VAL A 102 10.18 27.35 28.42
CA VAL A 102 9.82 27.66 29.81
C VAL A 102 9.44 26.38 30.58
N ALA A 103 8.69 25.48 29.96
CA ALA A 103 8.34 24.20 30.57
C ALA A 103 9.59 23.35 30.88
N SER A 104 10.58 23.32 29.98
CA SER A 104 11.86 22.63 30.20
C SER A 104 12.57 23.18 31.44
N LEU A 105 12.67 24.51 31.57
CA LEU A 105 13.30 25.16 32.71
C LEU A 105 12.63 24.79 34.05
N TRP A 106 11.30 24.71 34.07
CA TRP A 106 10.56 24.31 35.28
C TRP A 106 10.69 22.82 35.60
N LEU A 107 10.71 21.97 34.58
CA LEU A 107 10.89 20.52 34.75
C LEU A 107 12.32 20.17 35.18
N ASP A 108 13.34 20.88 34.71
CA ASP A 108 14.74 20.67 35.08
C ASP A 108 14.98 21.00 36.57
N GLU A 109 14.31 22.02 37.12
CA GLU A 109 14.34 22.31 38.55
C GLU A 109 13.60 21.24 39.38
N ALA A 110 12.48 20.73 38.87
CA ALA A 110 11.59 19.83 39.60
C ALA A 110 11.96 18.33 39.48
N THR A 111 12.80 17.95 38.51
CA THR A 111 13.11 16.55 38.20
C THR A 111 14.62 16.29 38.14
N ALA A 112 15.04 15.07 38.46
CA ALA A 112 16.43 14.64 38.32
C ALA A 112 16.67 13.85 37.01
N ILE A 113 15.71 13.90 36.08
CA ILE A 113 15.77 13.21 34.79
C ILE A 113 16.51 14.13 33.84
N SER A 114 17.54 13.62 33.16
CA SER A 114 18.26 14.40 32.15
C SER A 114 17.33 14.85 31.03
N GLU A 115 17.50 16.08 30.56
CA GLU A 115 16.74 16.59 29.41
C GLU A 115 16.86 15.65 28.20
N PRO A 116 15.76 15.43 27.46
CA PRO A 116 15.81 14.70 26.19
C PRO A 116 16.84 15.33 25.25
N SER A 117 17.66 14.52 24.60
CA SER A 117 18.73 14.99 23.71
C SER A 117 18.24 15.65 22.40
N GLY A 118 16.93 15.62 22.13
CA GLY A 118 16.32 16.16 20.92
C GLY A 118 15.69 17.53 21.14
N THR A 119 15.86 18.44 20.18
CA THR A 119 15.09 19.68 20.14
C THR A 119 13.59 19.36 19.95
N PRO A 120 12.69 19.93 20.77
CA PRO A 120 11.26 19.79 20.56
C PRO A 120 10.86 20.25 19.16
N ARG A 121 10.01 19.47 18.48
CA ARG A 121 9.52 19.80 17.13
C ARG A 121 8.01 19.88 17.15
N LEU A 122 7.47 20.99 16.63
CA LEU A 122 6.06 21.10 16.32
C LEU A 122 5.82 20.51 14.94
N MET A 123 4.97 19.50 14.87
CA MET A 123 4.65 18.79 13.62
C MET A 123 3.16 18.90 13.31
N SER A 124 2.85 19.13 12.04
CA SER A 124 1.56 18.79 11.46
C SER A 124 1.38 17.26 11.42
N ARG A 125 0.15 16.81 11.18
CA ARG A 125 -0.17 15.37 11.08
C ARG A 125 0.64 14.68 9.96
N GLN A 126 0.82 15.35 8.83
CA GLN A 126 1.61 14.83 7.72
C GLN A 126 3.11 14.76 8.06
N GLU A 127 3.64 15.78 8.73
CA GLU A 127 5.03 15.80 9.21
C GLU A 127 5.26 14.67 10.22
N TRP A 128 4.29 14.41 11.11
CA TRP A 128 4.35 13.30 12.05
C TRP A 128 4.34 11.94 11.35
N VAL A 129 3.44 11.72 10.37
CA VAL A 129 3.42 10.50 9.55
C VAL A 129 4.78 10.30 8.88
N THR A 130 5.30 11.33 8.23
CA THR A 130 6.58 11.25 7.51
C THR A 130 7.74 10.96 8.46
N ALA A 131 7.75 11.59 9.64
CA ALA A 131 8.80 11.41 10.63
C ALA A 131 8.79 10.02 11.27
N THR A 132 7.62 9.40 11.45
CA THR A 132 7.46 8.14 12.18
C THR A 132 7.38 6.91 11.28
N MET A 133 7.00 7.06 10.00
CA MET A 133 6.85 5.93 9.08
C MET A 133 8.07 4.99 9.01
N PRO A 134 9.33 5.46 9.05
CA PRO A 134 10.48 4.55 9.05
C PRO A 134 10.48 3.55 10.22
N VAL A 135 10.05 4.00 11.42
CA VAL A 135 9.94 3.13 12.60
C VAL A 135 8.78 2.14 12.43
N TRP A 136 7.63 2.62 11.95
CA TRP A 136 6.48 1.77 11.66
C TRP A 136 6.82 0.66 10.68
N THR A 137 7.51 1.00 9.59
CA THR A 137 8.01 0.04 8.60
C THR A 137 8.96 -0.97 9.22
N GLN A 138 9.92 -0.53 10.03
CA GLN A 138 10.88 -1.43 10.69
C GLN A 138 10.19 -2.46 11.61
N LEU A 139 9.12 -2.04 12.30
CA LEU A 139 8.34 -2.94 13.16
C LEU A 139 7.42 -3.88 12.39
N ALA A 140 6.86 -3.38 11.28
CA ALA A 140 5.93 -4.11 10.43
C ALA A 140 6.61 -5.14 9.52
N GLU A 141 7.81 -4.84 9.04
CA GLU A 141 8.52 -5.61 8.02
C GLU A 141 8.70 -7.09 8.36
N PRO A 142 9.13 -7.50 9.58
CA PRO A 142 9.27 -8.91 9.93
C PRO A 142 7.95 -9.68 9.84
N VAL A 143 6.85 -9.03 10.25
CA VAL A 143 5.50 -9.63 10.21
C VAL A 143 5.04 -9.80 8.77
N ALA A 144 5.20 -8.76 7.95
CA ALA A 144 4.81 -8.80 6.55
C ALA A 144 5.60 -9.86 5.75
N ASN A 145 6.92 -9.96 5.99
CA ASN A 145 7.77 -10.99 5.42
C ASN A 145 7.37 -12.40 5.89
N SER A 146 7.04 -12.58 7.18
CA SER A 146 6.57 -13.88 7.69
C SER A 146 5.29 -14.33 7.01
N ILE A 147 4.30 -13.45 6.85
CA ILE A 147 3.04 -13.78 6.17
C ILE A 147 3.29 -14.16 4.72
N ALA A 148 4.10 -13.37 4.01
CA ALA A 148 4.44 -13.59 2.61
C ALA A 148 5.17 -14.93 2.39
N ASN A 149 6.10 -15.28 3.27
CA ASN A 149 6.83 -16.55 3.23
C ASN A 149 5.90 -17.74 3.53
N SER A 150 5.06 -17.66 4.56
CA SER A 150 4.11 -18.72 4.87
C SER A 150 3.12 -18.98 3.73
N LEU A 151 2.67 -17.95 3.01
CA LEU A 151 1.82 -18.11 1.84
C LEU A 151 2.55 -18.83 0.69
N THR A 152 3.84 -18.50 0.50
CA THR A 152 4.71 -19.17 -0.48
C THR A 152 4.88 -20.65 -0.13
N ASP A 153 5.14 -20.97 1.13
CA ASP A 153 5.36 -22.34 1.60
C ASP A 153 4.12 -23.25 1.37
N VAL A 154 2.92 -22.70 1.55
CA VAL A 154 1.67 -23.45 1.30
C VAL A 154 1.51 -23.75 -0.20
N LEU A 155 1.87 -22.80 -1.07
CA LEU A 155 1.76 -22.98 -2.53
C LEU A 155 2.75 -24.00 -3.04
N THR A 156 4.01 -23.95 -2.59
CA THR A 156 5.02 -24.95 -2.96
C THR A 156 4.65 -26.34 -2.46
N GLN A 157 4.11 -26.45 -1.25
CA GLN A 157 3.63 -27.73 -0.72
C GLN A 157 2.42 -28.29 -1.49
N SER A 158 1.59 -27.43 -2.07
CA SER A 158 0.40 -27.83 -2.84
C SER A 158 0.71 -28.22 -4.29
N ALA A 159 1.86 -27.80 -4.83
CA ALA A 159 2.19 -27.96 -6.25
C ALA A 159 2.75 -29.34 -6.64
N GLY A 160 3.01 -30.23 -5.68
CA GLY A 160 3.54 -31.58 -5.94
C GLY A 160 5.04 -31.62 -6.24
N GLU A 161 5.66 -32.80 -6.11
CA GLU A 161 7.12 -33.00 -6.24
C GLU A 161 7.63 -33.07 -7.70
N ASP A 162 6.75 -32.88 -8.70
CA ASP A 162 7.11 -32.92 -10.12
C ASP A 162 7.72 -31.57 -10.54
N GLY A 163 9.04 -31.43 -10.38
CA GLY A 163 9.83 -30.21 -10.53
C GLY A 163 9.86 -29.53 -11.90
N GLU A 164 8.98 -29.87 -12.85
CA GLU A 164 8.88 -29.18 -14.16
C GLU A 164 8.18 -27.82 -14.06
N LEU A 165 7.50 -27.52 -12.94
CA LEU A 165 6.81 -26.24 -12.70
C LEU A 165 7.55 -25.31 -11.73
N ASP A 166 8.74 -25.69 -11.26
CA ASP A 166 9.43 -25.00 -10.15
C ASP A 166 9.78 -23.53 -10.48
N GLU A 167 10.27 -23.24 -11.68
CA GLU A 167 10.54 -21.85 -12.11
C GLU A 167 9.26 -21.00 -12.18
N MET A 168 8.15 -21.58 -12.65
CA MET A 168 6.86 -20.90 -12.73
C MET A 168 6.29 -20.63 -11.33
N ILE A 169 6.41 -21.60 -10.42
CA ILE A 169 5.98 -21.49 -9.02
C ILE A 169 6.83 -20.45 -8.29
N GLN A 170 8.14 -20.41 -8.51
CA GLN A 170 9.02 -19.39 -7.92
C GLN A 170 8.67 -17.98 -8.40
N GLY A 171 8.35 -17.82 -9.69
CA GLY A 171 7.84 -16.56 -10.25
C GLY A 171 6.51 -16.14 -9.63
N ALA A 172 5.54 -17.06 -9.57
CA ALA A 172 4.24 -16.83 -8.94
C ALA A 172 4.36 -16.50 -7.44
N SER A 173 5.27 -17.16 -6.74
CA SER A 173 5.55 -16.92 -5.32
C SER A 173 6.11 -15.52 -5.07
N LYS A 174 7.07 -15.06 -5.90
CA LYS A 174 7.59 -13.67 -5.83
C LYS A 174 6.47 -12.65 -6.05
N LEU A 175 5.62 -12.87 -7.05
CA LEU A 175 4.47 -12.01 -7.31
C LEU A 175 3.49 -11.98 -6.13
N MET A 176 3.15 -13.15 -5.57
CA MET A 176 2.27 -13.22 -4.39
C MET A 176 2.86 -12.53 -3.17
N ARG A 177 4.17 -12.67 -2.91
CA ARG A 177 4.83 -11.93 -1.83
C ARG A 177 4.76 -10.43 -2.04
N ASN A 178 5.00 -9.95 -3.26
CA ASN A 178 4.91 -8.52 -3.59
C ASN A 178 3.49 -7.98 -3.43
N VAL A 179 2.47 -8.73 -3.86
CA VAL A 179 1.06 -8.37 -3.70
C VAL A 179 0.66 -8.38 -2.22
N GLY A 180 0.98 -9.45 -1.49
CA GLY A 180 0.68 -9.57 -0.06
C GLY A 180 1.36 -8.49 0.77
N GLY A 181 2.62 -8.20 0.48
CA GLY A 181 3.37 -7.11 1.09
C GLY A 181 2.75 -5.74 0.79
N THR A 182 2.34 -5.50 -0.45
CA THR A 182 1.68 -4.25 -0.85
C THR A 182 0.35 -4.05 -0.11
N LEU A 183 -0.47 -5.10 0.02
CA LEU A 183 -1.72 -5.03 0.78
C LEU A 183 -1.46 -4.71 2.26
N PHE A 184 -0.43 -5.33 2.85
CA PHE A 184 -0.02 -5.04 4.23
C PHE A 184 0.47 -3.60 4.38
N ALA A 185 1.29 -3.11 3.44
CA ALA A 185 1.78 -1.73 3.43
C ALA A 185 0.62 -0.72 3.36
N MET A 186 -0.39 -0.97 2.52
CA MET A 186 -1.59 -0.12 2.48
C MET A 186 -2.37 -0.12 3.80
N GLN A 187 -2.52 -1.28 4.46
CA GLN A 187 -3.15 -1.35 5.78
C GLN A 187 -2.36 -0.60 6.85
N LEU A 188 -1.03 -0.75 6.85
CA LEU A 188 -0.15 0.02 7.73
C LEU A 188 -0.35 1.52 7.50
N GLY A 189 -0.32 1.95 6.24
CA GLY A 189 -0.56 3.34 5.87
C GLY A 189 -1.91 3.86 6.35
N GLN A 190 -2.96 3.04 6.24
CA GLN A 190 -4.28 3.39 6.76
C GLN A 190 -4.28 3.59 8.27
N VAL A 191 -3.69 2.67 9.02
CA VAL A 191 -3.62 2.74 10.49
C VAL A 191 -2.79 3.95 10.93
N VAL A 192 -1.59 4.11 10.39
CA VAL A 192 -0.70 5.25 10.73
C VAL A 192 -1.35 6.59 10.37
N GLY A 193 -2.02 6.67 9.23
CA GLY A 193 -2.76 7.87 8.83
C GLY A 193 -3.91 8.21 9.77
N GLN A 194 -4.64 7.21 10.28
CA GLN A 194 -5.70 7.42 11.29
C GLN A 194 -5.12 7.85 12.64
N LEU A 195 -4.04 7.19 13.08
CA LEU A 195 -3.34 7.53 14.33
C LEU A 195 -2.82 8.96 14.33
N ALA A 196 -2.36 9.47 13.19
CA ALA A 196 -1.97 10.88 13.05
C ALA A 196 -3.11 11.86 13.39
N GLY A 197 -4.37 11.42 13.33
CA GLY A 197 -5.54 12.17 13.76
C GLY A 197 -5.73 12.26 15.28
N GLU A 198 -5.20 11.28 16.01
CA GLU A 198 -5.41 11.07 17.45
C GLU A 198 -4.20 11.49 18.30
N VAL A 199 -3.00 11.46 17.72
CA VAL A 199 -1.75 11.82 18.41
C VAL A 199 -1.65 13.33 18.65
N VAL A 200 -1.29 13.68 19.88
CA VAL A 200 -1.05 15.05 20.33
C VAL A 200 0.41 15.23 20.77
N SER A 201 1.07 14.16 21.23
CA SER A 201 2.46 14.18 21.69
C SER A 201 3.27 12.97 21.23
N GLY A 202 4.59 13.08 21.22
CA GLY A 202 5.49 11.98 20.84
C GLY A 202 5.42 10.75 21.75
N GLY A 203 4.85 10.87 22.95
CA GLY A 203 4.72 9.76 23.91
C GLY A 203 3.45 8.93 23.78
N ASP A 204 2.47 9.35 22.97
CA ASP A 204 1.09 8.83 23.04
C ASP A 204 0.97 7.35 22.62
N ILE A 205 1.81 6.91 21.68
CA ILE A 205 1.72 5.56 21.09
C ILE A 205 2.71 4.57 21.73
N GLY A 206 3.67 5.04 22.53
CA GLY A 206 4.67 4.19 23.18
C GLY A 206 5.62 3.48 22.19
N ILE A 207 5.53 3.83 20.90
CA ILE A 207 6.42 3.43 19.81
C ILE A 207 7.17 4.71 19.40
N PRO A 208 8.50 4.68 19.27
CA PRO A 208 9.35 5.88 19.29
C PRO A 208 9.07 6.92 18.20
#